data_AF-A0A2K3KI15-F1
#
_entry.id   AF-A0A2K3KI15-F1
#
_cell.length_a   1.000
_cell.length_b   1.000
_cell.length_c   1.000
_cell.angle_alpha   90.00
_cell.angle_beta   90.00
_cell.angle_gamma   90.00
#
_symmetry.space_group_name_H-M   'P 1'
#
loop_
_entity.id
_entity.type
_entity.pdbx_description
1 polymer ?
#
loop_
_entity_poly.entity_id
_entity_poly.type
_entity_poly.pdbx_seq_one_letter_code
_entity_poly.pdbx_strand_id
1 'polypeptide(L)'
;MSDEGQRVCSSFDKHGFAMYEFVFKELGFRLPFNPLVIGVLQTLRVAPSQLHPNSWAFILAFEHLCAYRNVHPSLPLFFRVFKIQRKPTKVEGGEVPRQNWVL
;
A
#
# COMPACT_ATOMS: atom_id res chain seq x y z
N MET A 1 -6.22 -8.43 -25.93
CA MET A 1 -4.86 -8.04 -26.35
C MET A 1 -4.21 -7.40 -25.14
N SER A 2 -3.39 -8.16 -24.43
CA SER A 2 -2.64 -7.67 -23.27
C SER A 2 -1.44 -6.89 -23.80
N ASP A 3 -1.38 -5.60 -23.46
CA ASP A 3 -0.32 -4.70 -23.90
C ASP A 3 0.97 -5.02 -23.13
N GLU A 4 1.95 -5.62 -23.80
CA GLU A 4 3.20 -6.14 -23.20
C GLU A 4 4.15 -5.04 -22.69
N GLY A 5 3.74 -3.77 -22.71
CA GLY A 5 4.51 -2.62 -22.23
C GLY A 5 4.08 -2.07 -20.87
N GLN A 6 2.95 -2.51 -20.31
CA GLN A 6 2.39 -1.86 -19.13
C GLN A 6 3.08 -2.33 -17.84
N ARG A 7 4.08 -1.58 -17.41
CA ARG A 7 4.71 -1.71 -16.09
C ARG A 7 3.68 -1.47 -14.98
N VAL A 8 3.89 -2.08 -13.82
CA VAL A 8 3.05 -1.91 -12.60
C VAL A 8 2.88 -0.44 -12.16
N CYS A 9 3.80 0.44 -12.57
CA CYS A 9 3.78 1.88 -12.31
C CYS A 9 3.35 2.73 -13.53
N SER A 10 2.85 2.13 -14.59
CA SER A 10 2.37 2.87 -15.77
C SER A 10 1.09 3.62 -15.42
N SER A 11 0.81 4.72 -16.13
CA SER A 11 -0.52 5.29 -16.14
C SER A 11 -1.48 4.22 -16.66
N PHE A 12 -2.43 3.82 -15.82
CA PHE A 12 -3.60 3.08 -16.27
C PHE A 12 -4.54 4.09 -16.96
N ASP A 13 -5.50 3.58 -17.72
CA ASP A 13 -6.57 4.42 -18.22
C ASP A 13 -7.34 5.06 -17.04
N LYS A 14 -8.21 6.02 -17.34
CA LYS A 14 -8.93 6.84 -16.35
C LYS A 14 -9.77 6.06 -15.31
N HIS A 15 -9.89 4.73 -15.43
CA HIS A 15 -10.69 3.89 -14.53
C HIS A 15 -9.94 2.69 -13.93
N GLY A 16 -8.65 2.51 -14.23
CA GLY A 16 -7.88 1.34 -13.80
C GLY A 16 -6.74 1.66 -12.84
N PHE A 17 -6.26 0.65 -12.11
CA PHE A 17 -4.98 0.67 -11.41
C PHE A 17 -4.42 -0.75 -11.29
N ALA A 18 -3.08 -0.90 -11.28
CA ALA A 18 -2.46 -2.18 -10.94
C ALA A 18 -2.52 -2.45 -9.44
N MET A 19 -2.59 -3.72 -9.08
CA MET A 19 -2.53 -4.17 -7.70
C MET A 19 -2.06 -5.62 -7.58
N TYR A 20 -1.53 -5.95 -6.42
CA TYR A 20 -1.18 -7.33 -6.07
C TYR A 20 -2.45 -8.17 -5.88
N GLU A 21 -2.55 -9.26 -6.63
CA GLU A 21 -3.65 -10.23 -6.52
C GLU A 21 -3.77 -10.81 -5.10
N PHE A 22 -2.63 -11.04 -4.44
CA PHE A 22 -2.52 -11.47 -3.03
C PHE A 22 -3.38 -10.62 -2.08
N VAL A 23 -3.49 -9.31 -2.32
CA VAL A 23 -4.24 -8.40 -1.43
C VAL A 23 -5.74 -8.70 -1.46
N PHE A 24 -6.26 -9.18 -2.59
CA PHE A 24 -7.66 -9.56 -2.70
C PHE A 24 -7.90 -11.02 -2.30
N LYS A 25 -7.03 -11.93 -2.77
CA LYS A 25 -7.21 -13.38 -2.56
C LYS A 25 -6.89 -13.83 -1.14
N GLU A 26 -5.75 -13.41 -0.61
CA GLU A 26 -5.25 -13.90 0.68
C GLU A 26 -5.57 -12.95 1.83
N LEU A 27 -5.44 -11.63 1.60
CA LEU A 27 -5.75 -10.63 2.63
C LEU A 27 -7.24 -10.25 2.67
N GLY A 28 -8.04 -10.66 1.68
CA GLY A 28 -9.49 -10.49 1.68
C GLY A 28 -10.00 -9.05 1.50
N PHE A 29 -9.16 -8.11 1.06
CA PHE A 29 -9.62 -6.75 0.78
C PHE A 29 -10.68 -6.74 -0.32
N ARG A 30 -11.60 -5.77 -0.25
CA ARG A 30 -12.68 -5.56 -1.23
C ARG A 30 -12.70 -4.09 -1.67
N LEU A 31 -13.19 -3.84 -2.87
CA LEU A 31 -13.45 -2.50 -3.37
C LEU A 31 -14.92 -2.11 -3.12
N PRO A 32 -15.22 -0.82 -2.86
CA PRO A 32 -14.24 0.25 -2.60
C PRO A 32 -13.48 -0.01 -1.29
N PHE A 33 -12.22 0.41 -1.21
CA PHE A 33 -11.43 0.26 0.01
C PHE A 33 -12.08 0.98 1.18
N ASN A 34 -11.81 0.50 2.40
CA ASN A 34 -12.27 1.18 3.59
C ASN A 34 -11.56 2.55 3.77
N PRO A 35 -12.15 3.47 4.57
CA PRO A 35 -11.59 4.81 4.76
C PRO A 35 -10.16 4.83 5.34
N LEU A 36 -9.79 3.82 6.16
CA LEU A 36 -8.45 3.72 6.72
C LEU A 36 -7.42 3.48 5.61
N VAL A 37 -7.63 2.45 4.77
CA VAL A 37 -6.76 2.11 3.65
C VAL A 37 -6.60 3.30 2.71
N ILE A 38 -7.72 3.93 2.33
CA ILE A 38 -7.70 5.12 1.48
C ILE A 38 -6.86 6.23 2.11
N GLY A 39 -7.08 6.49 3.40
CA GLY A 39 -6.34 7.50 4.14
C GLY A 39 -4.84 7.19 4.24
N VAL A 40 -4.44 5.92 4.40
CA VAL A 40 -3.04 5.50 4.45
C VAL A 40 -2.39 5.76 3.10
N LEU A 41 -3.02 5.33 2.00
CA LEU A 41 -2.51 5.54 0.64
C LEU A 41 -2.39 7.04 0.30
N GLN A 42 -3.39 7.84 0.67
CA GLN A 42 -3.37 9.30 0.48
C GLN A 42 -2.28 9.98 1.30
N THR A 43 -2.11 9.58 2.57
CA THR A 43 -1.07 10.14 3.45
C THR A 43 0.32 9.82 2.92
N LEU A 44 0.52 8.61 2.40
CA LEU A 44 1.78 8.18 1.78
C LEU A 44 1.98 8.73 0.36
N ARG A 45 0.91 9.22 -0.29
CA ARG A 45 0.89 9.66 -1.70
C ARG A 45 1.39 8.58 -2.66
N VAL A 46 0.95 7.34 -2.44
CA VAL A 46 1.34 6.17 -3.26
C VAL A 46 0.13 5.51 -3.90
N ALA A 47 0.33 4.91 -5.07
CA ALA A 47 -0.65 4.03 -5.68
C ALA A 47 -0.73 2.67 -4.93
N PRO A 48 -1.86 1.94 -4.99
CA PRO A 48 -2.00 0.64 -4.32
C PRO A 48 -0.90 -0.38 -4.68
N SER A 49 -0.44 -0.37 -5.94
CA SER A 49 0.65 -1.22 -6.43
C SER A 49 2.04 -0.85 -5.91
N GLN A 50 2.24 0.38 -5.44
CA GLN A 50 3.53 0.85 -4.91
C GLN A 50 3.72 0.48 -3.44
N LEU A 51 2.63 0.14 -2.75
CA LEU A 51 2.71 -0.32 -1.37
C LEU A 51 3.12 -1.79 -1.35
N HIS A 52 4.21 -2.10 -0.64
CA HIS A 52 4.75 -3.46 -0.57
C HIS A 52 3.70 -4.47 -0.02
N PRO A 53 3.64 -5.73 -0.50
CA PRO A 53 2.67 -6.72 -0.01
C PRO A 53 2.65 -6.90 1.51
N ASN A 54 3.81 -6.90 2.18
CA ASN A 54 3.87 -6.94 3.65
C ASN A 54 3.19 -5.74 4.31
N SER A 55 3.28 -4.56 3.71
CA SER A 55 2.66 -3.35 4.23
C SER A 55 1.13 -3.41 4.15
N TRP A 56 0.57 -4.10 3.15
CA TRP A 56 -0.86 -4.43 3.12
C TRP A 56 -1.27 -5.34 4.27
N ALA A 57 -0.45 -6.35 4.60
CA ALA A 57 -0.71 -7.23 5.73
C ALA A 57 -0.70 -6.47 7.08
N PHE A 58 0.15 -5.44 7.23
CA PHE A 58 0.14 -4.59 8.42
C PHE A 58 -1.13 -3.76 8.56
N ILE A 59 -1.67 -3.23 7.46
CA ILE A 59 -2.97 -2.53 7.48
C ILE A 59 -4.06 -3.48 7.97
N LEU A 60 -4.12 -4.70 7.40
CA LEU A 60 -5.11 -5.70 7.81
C LEU A 60 -4.95 -6.10 9.28
N ALA A 61 -3.72 -6.34 9.73
CA ALA A 61 -3.42 -6.71 11.11
C ALA A 61 -3.82 -5.61 12.10
N PHE A 62 -3.61 -4.34 11.72
CA PHE A 62 -4.05 -3.20 12.52
C PHE A 62 -5.56 -3.13 12.66
N GLU A 63 -6.31 -3.35 11.59
CA GLU A 63 -7.78 -3.37 11.63
C GLU A 63 -8.29 -4.48 12.55
N HIS A 64 -7.73 -5.69 12.44
CA HIS A 64 -8.06 -6.80 13.32
C HIS A 64 -7.72 -6.50 14.79
N LEU A 65 -6.56 -5.87 15.04
CA LEU A 65 -6.16 -5.49 16.39
C LEU A 65 -7.12 -4.44 16.98
N CYS A 66 -7.52 -3.44 16.19
CA CYS A 66 -8.49 -2.42 16.60
C CYS A 66 -9.85 -3.04 16.92
N ALA A 67 -10.34 -3.95 16.07
CA ALA A 67 -11.58 -4.69 16.29
C ALA A 67 -11.51 -5.53 17.57
N TYR A 68 -10.44 -6.30 17.77
CA TYR A 68 -10.22 -7.09 18.98
C TYR A 68 -10.19 -6.23 20.26
N ARG A 69 -9.65 -5.01 20.16
CA ARG A 69 -9.56 -4.06 21.28
C ARG A 69 -10.79 -3.16 21.44
N ASN A 70 -11.81 -3.28 20.59
CA ASN A 70 -12.97 -2.37 20.53
C ASN A 70 -12.56 -0.89 20.40
N VAL A 71 -11.49 -0.62 19.66
CA VAL A 71 -11.01 0.74 19.35
C VAL A 71 -11.31 1.05 17.89
N HIS A 72 -11.74 2.28 17.61
CA HIS A 72 -11.92 2.71 16.22
C HIS A 72 -10.57 2.87 15.51
N PRO A 73 -10.30 2.16 14.40
CA PRO A 73 -9.06 2.32 13.66
C PRO A 73 -8.96 3.73 13.09
N SER A 74 -7.80 4.38 13.24
CA SER A 74 -7.58 5.75 12.75
C SER A 74 -6.18 5.92 12.20
N LEU A 75 -6.01 6.84 11.25
CA LEU A 75 -4.71 7.13 10.63
C LEU A 75 -3.65 7.55 11.65
N PRO A 76 -3.92 8.46 12.61
CA PRO A 76 -2.90 8.85 13.58
C PRO A 76 -2.47 7.68 14.45
N LEU A 77 -3.40 6.79 14.82
CA LEU A 77 -3.09 5.60 15.60
C LEU A 77 -2.28 4.59 14.78
N PHE A 78 -2.62 4.41 13.50
CA PHE A 78 -1.87 3.56 12.58
C PHE A 78 -0.41 4.02 12.48
N PHE A 79 -0.16 5.29 12.18
CA PHE A 79 1.21 5.83 12.07
C PHE A 79 1.94 5.98 13.40
N ARG A 80 1.23 5.91 14.53
CA ARG A 80 1.85 5.79 15.86
C ARG A 80 2.41 4.39 16.10
N VAL A 81 1.72 3.35 15.62
CA VAL A 81 2.11 1.95 15.77
C VAL A 81 3.13 1.55 14.69
N PHE A 82 2.86 1.87 13.44
CA PHE A 82 3.69 1.55 12.28
C PHE A 82 4.46 2.79 11.84
N LYS A 83 5.77 2.77 12.06
CA LYS A 83 6.67 3.83 11.59
C LYS A 83 7.16 3.49 10.20
N ILE A 84 6.88 4.38 9.26
CA ILE A 84 7.39 4.28 7.89
C ILE A 84 8.92 4.25 7.91
N GLN A 85 9.51 3.14 7.45
CA GLN A 85 10.95 3.03 7.27
C GLN A 85 11.30 3.35 5.82
N ARG A 86 12.05 4.44 5.62
CA ARG A 86 12.68 4.73 4.33
C ARG A 86 13.98 3.95 4.27
N LYS A 87 14.01 2.86 3.51
CA LYS A 87 15.29 2.25 3.15
C LYS A 87 15.89 3.07 2.00
N PRO A 88 17.06 3.70 2.17
CA PRO A 88 17.80 4.22 1.04
C PRO A 88 18.27 3.01 0.23
N THR A 89 17.68 2.80 -0.94
CA THR A 89 18.21 1.86 -1.91
C THR A 89 19.53 2.46 -2.40
N LYS A 90 20.67 1.88 -2.01
CA LYS A 90 21.95 2.24 -2.63
C LYS A 90 21.85 1.89 -4.11
N VAL A 91 21.71 2.90 -4.96
CA VAL A 91 21.81 2.74 -6.40
C VAL A 91 23.28 3.02 -6.74
N GLU A 92 24.06 1.95 -6.94
CA GLU A 92 25.35 2.09 -7.63
C GLU A 92 25.06 2.42 -9.09
N GLY A 93 25.27 3.69 -9.45
CA GLY A 93 25.13 4.17 -10.82
C GLY A 93 23.90 5.04 -11.05
N GLY A 94 24.06 6.36 -10.84
CA GLY A 94 23.46 7.45 -11.62
C GLY A 94 21.93 7.55 -11.85
N GLU A 95 21.11 6.61 -11.41
CA GLU A 95 19.66 6.62 -11.64
C GLU A 95 18.87 7.03 -10.39
N VAL A 96 17.75 7.72 -10.63
CA VAL A 96 16.84 8.26 -9.61
C VAL A 96 16.42 7.14 -8.64
N PRO A 97 16.59 7.32 -7.31
CA PRO A 97 16.36 6.25 -6.35
C PRO A 97 14.89 5.83 -6.33
N ARG A 98 14.64 4.52 -6.52
CA ARG A 98 13.31 3.93 -6.32
C ARG A 98 12.95 4.03 -4.84
N GLN A 99 11.88 4.76 -4.54
CA GLN A 99 11.33 4.87 -3.19
C GLN A 99 10.53 3.61 -2.87
N ASN A 100 11.13 2.69 -2.12
CA ASN A 100 10.40 1.56 -1.53
C ASN A 100 9.97 1.94 -0.12
N TRP A 101 8.68 2.27 0.03
CA TRP A 101 8.07 2.52 1.33
C TRP A 101 7.76 1.18 2.00
N VAL A 102 8.43 0.90 3.11
CA VAL A 102 8.12 -0.24 3.97
C VAL A 102 7.52 0.31 5.25
N LEU A 103 6.24 0.01 5.47
CA LEU A 103 5.57 0.20 6.76
C LEU A 103 6.13 -0.76 7.82
#